data_AF-A0A7K3ZTF9-F1
#
_entry.id   AF-A0A7K3ZTF9-F1
#
_cell.length_a   1.000
_cell.length_b   1.000
_cell.length_c   1.000
_cell.angle_alpha   90.00
_cell.angle_beta   90.00
_cell.angle_gamma   90.00
#
_symmetry.space_group_name_H-M   'P 1'
#
loop_
_entity.id
_entity.type
_entity.pdbx_description
1 polymer ?
#
loop_
_entity_poly.entity_id
_entity_poly.type
_entity_poly.pdbx_seq_one_letter_code
_entity_poly.pdbx_strand_id
1 'polypeptide(L)'
;MAGNVLVAVDGSDNSQRAFDFALEYAQKFSSNLTVVNVSESSAAAAFAGDGMASVARDLRRFHEGILEKALEQAKNTHPSVNVTTALREGDPVTEIVSAANEGNFDVVVIGHRGLGKVKGLILGSISEKV
;
A
#
# COMPACT_ATOMS: atom_id res chain seq x y z
N MET A 1 15.21 -3.64 17.61
CA MET A 1 15.04 -2.85 16.37
C MET A 1 13.60 -2.37 16.35
N ALA A 2 13.36 -1.16 15.84
CA ALA A 2 12.03 -0.75 15.42
C ALA A 2 11.56 -1.71 14.31
N GLY A 3 10.33 -2.23 14.39
CA GLY A 3 9.77 -3.06 13.33
C GLY A 3 9.44 -2.21 12.09
N ASN A 4 9.09 -2.88 10.99
CA ASN A 4 8.59 -2.23 9.78
C ASN A 4 7.18 -2.74 9.45
N VAL A 5 6.25 -1.81 9.30
CA VAL A 5 4.86 -2.08 8.97
C VAL A 5 4.60 -1.67 7.52
N LEU A 6 3.97 -2.54 6.74
CA LEU A 6 3.43 -2.22 5.43
C LEU A 6 1.92 -2.08 5.53
N VAL A 7 1.34 -1.03 4.94
CA VAL A 7 -0.12 -0.90 4.80
C VAL A 7 -0.51 -0.59 3.37
N ALA A 8 -1.49 -1.32 2.85
CA ALA A 8 -2.02 -1.07 1.52
C ALA A 8 -3.23 -0.12 1.57
N VAL A 9 -3.19 0.95 0.76
CA VAL A 9 -4.26 1.93 0.63
C VAL A 9 -4.76 2.01 -0.81
N ASP A 10 -6.07 2.16 -1.01
CA ASP A 10 -6.71 2.31 -2.33
C ASP A 10 -7.62 3.56 -2.42
N GLY A 11 -7.68 4.35 -1.34
CA GLY A 11 -8.53 5.52 -1.22
C GLY A 11 -9.96 5.22 -0.73
N SER A 12 -10.30 3.94 -0.49
CA SER A 12 -11.58 3.56 0.13
C SER A 12 -11.56 3.73 1.65
N ASP A 13 -12.75 3.87 2.26
CA ASP A 13 -12.92 3.93 3.72
C ASP A 13 -12.32 2.73 4.46
N ASN A 14 -12.32 1.54 3.85
CA ASN A 14 -11.75 0.36 4.50
C ASN A 14 -10.23 0.41 4.52
N SER A 15 -9.63 0.94 3.45
CA SER A 15 -8.19 1.15 3.38
C SER A 15 -7.75 2.29 4.29
N GLN A 16 -8.59 3.32 4.46
CA GLN A 16 -8.38 4.39 5.43
C GLN A 16 -8.35 3.86 6.87
N ARG A 17 -9.33 3.04 7.27
CA ARG A 17 -9.33 2.39 8.60
C ARG A 17 -8.09 1.50 8.82
N ALA A 18 -7.62 0.82 7.78
CA ALA A 18 -6.40 0.02 7.82
C ALA A 18 -5.17 0.91 8.03
N PHE A 19 -5.10 2.06 7.35
CA PHE A 19 -4.05 3.06 7.54
C PHE A 19 -4.06 3.65 8.95
N ASP A 20 -5.22 4.02 9.48
CA ASP A 20 -5.36 4.56 10.85
C ASP A 20 -4.85 3.54 11.89
N PHE A 21 -5.25 2.27 11.75
CA PHE A 21 -4.74 1.19 12.60
C PHE A 21 -3.22 1.01 12.48
N ALA A 22 -2.68 1.07 11.26
CA ALA A 22 -1.25 0.90 11.03
C ALA A 22 -0.43 2.04 11.63
N LEU A 23 -0.94 3.28 11.62
CA LEU A 23 -0.34 4.43 12.31
C LEU A 23 -0.29 4.23 13.82
N GLU A 24 -1.42 3.86 14.43
CA GLU A 24 -1.50 3.60 15.88
C GLU A 24 -0.55 2.47 16.28
N TYR A 25 -0.51 1.40 15.49
CA TYR A 25 0.42 0.29 15.69
C TYR A 25 1.88 0.78 15.60
N ALA A 26 2.23 1.49 14.53
CA ALA A 26 3.58 1.97 14.32
C ALA A 26 4.04 2.92 15.44
N GLN A 27 3.16 3.80 15.93
CA GLN A 27 3.46 4.66 17.07
C GLN A 27 3.67 3.85 18.36
N LYS A 28 2.76 2.92 18.65
CA LYS A 28 2.81 2.10 19.88
C LYS A 28 4.07 1.25 19.98
N PHE A 29 4.54 0.73 18.84
CA PHE A 29 5.70 -0.15 18.77
C PHE A 29 6.95 0.54 18.22
N SER A 30 6.96 1.88 18.15
CA SER A 30 8.06 2.68 17.61
C SER A 30 8.61 2.15 16.28
N SER A 31 7.71 1.72 15.40
CA SER A 31 8.02 1.08 14.11
C SER A 31 7.93 2.08 12.96
N ASN A 32 8.61 1.78 11.85
CA ASN A 32 8.44 2.54 10.61
C ASN A 32 7.16 2.08 9.90
N LEU A 33 6.51 2.98 9.16
CA LEU A 33 5.34 2.66 8.37
C LEU A 33 5.61 2.96 6.88
N THR A 34 5.37 1.98 6.02
CA THR A 34 5.33 2.16 4.57
C THR A 34 3.90 2.03 4.09
N VAL A 35 3.42 3.05 3.38
CA VAL A 35 2.11 3.07 2.75
C VAL A 35 2.27 2.74 1.28
N VAL A 36 1.69 1.63 0.84
CA VAL A 36 1.72 1.21 -0.56
C VAL A 36 0.36 1.43 -1.21
N ASN A 37 0.38 1.94 -2.43
CA ASN A 37 -0.77 1.99 -3.30
C ASN A 37 -0.38 1.35 -4.64
N VAL A 38 -1.30 0.59 -5.23
CA VAL A 38 -1.06 -0.07 -6.52
C VAL A 38 -2.02 0.53 -7.55
N SER A 39 -1.44 1.03 -8.63
CA SER A 39 -2.15 1.45 -9.82
C SER A 39 -2.30 0.23 -10.74
N GLU A 40 -3.53 -0.14 -11.08
CA GLU A 40 -3.80 -1.12 -12.14
C GLU A 40 -3.48 -0.46 -13.49
N SER A 41 -2.20 -0.45 -13.85
CA SER A 41 -1.76 0.06 -15.15
C SER A 41 -2.13 -0.96 -16.23
N SER A 42 -3.06 -0.60 -17.12
CA SER A 42 -3.22 -1.39 -18.35
C SER A 42 -2.02 -1.12 -19.24
N ALA A 43 -1.22 -2.15 -19.53
CA ALA A 43 -0.11 -2.04 -20.49
C ALA A 43 -0.57 -1.44 -21.85
N ALA A 44 -1.85 -1.57 -22.18
CA ALA A 44 -2.49 -0.96 -23.34
C ALA A 44 -2.44 0.59 -23.35
N ALA A 45 -2.49 1.25 -22.19
CA ALA A 45 -2.46 2.71 -22.09
C ALA A 45 -1.09 3.30 -22.45
N ALA A 46 0.00 2.54 -22.25
CA ALA A 46 1.36 2.95 -22.61
C ALA A 46 1.63 2.95 -24.13
N PHE A 47 0.83 2.20 -24.90
CA PHE A 47 0.97 2.07 -26.36
C PHE A 47 -0.12 2.80 -27.15
N ALA A 48 -1.06 3.44 -26.48
CA ALA A 48 -2.15 4.15 -27.12
C ALA A 48 -1.82 5.66 -27.23
N GLY A 49 -2.23 6.30 -28.33
CA GLY A 49 -1.88 7.69 -28.67
C GLY A 49 -2.30 8.75 -27.62
N ASP A 50 -2.06 10.03 -27.94
CA ASP A 50 -2.08 11.16 -26.97
C ASP A 50 -3.26 11.20 -25.97
N GLY A 51 -4.47 10.78 -26.39
CA GLY A 51 -5.65 10.75 -25.52
C GLY A 51 -5.66 9.67 -24.43
N MET A 52 -4.97 8.54 -24.61
CA MET A 52 -4.80 7.52 -23.57
C MET A 52 -3.63 7.85 -22.63
N ALA A 53 -2.61 8.55 -23.15
CA ALA A 53 -1.52 9.06 -22.35
C ALA A 53 -1.98 10.09 -21.30
N SER A 54 -3.00 10.91 -21.60
CA SER A 54 -3.60 11.81 -20.60
C SER A 54 -4.35 11.05 -19.50
N VAL A 55 -5.13 10.03 -19.87
CA VAL A 55 -5.86 9.18 -18.91
C VAL A 55 -4.89 8.47 -17.96
N ALA A 56 -3.79 7.92 -18.49
CA ALA A 56 -2.76 7.29 -17.66
C ALA A 56 -2.13 8.26 -16.65
N ARG A 57 -1.86 9.52 -17.06
CA ARG A 57 -1.35 10.56 -16.15
C ARG A 57 -2.36 10.92 -15.07
N ASP A 58 -3.63 11.05 -15.42
CA ASP A 58 -4.68 11.41 -14.46
C ASP A 58 -4.89 10.29 -13.42
N LEU A 59 -4.86 9.02 -13.85
CA LEU A 59 -4.89 7.88 -12.94
C LEU A 59 -3.67 7.86 -12.01
N ARG A 60 -2.46 8.05 -12.56
CA ARG A 60 -1.25 8.12 -11.74
C ARG A 60 -1.33 9.22 -10.68
N ARG A 61 -1.81 10.42 -11.06
CA ARG A 61 -2.03 11.54 -10.13
C ARG A 61 -3.06 11.22 -9.06
N PHE A 62 -4.13 10.50 -9.40
CA PHE A 62 -5.11 10.06 -8.42
C PHE A 62 -4.46 9.15 -7.34
N HIS A 63 -3.66 8.18 -7.76
CA HIS A 63 -2.94 7.27 -6.87
C HIS A 63 -1.89 8.00 -6.02
N GLU A 64 -1.13 8.93 -6.61
CA GLU A 64 -0.20 9.80 -5.87
C GLU A 64 -0.93 10.66 -4.84
N GLY A 65 -2.10 11.21 -5.19
CA GLY A 65 -2.92 12.00 -4.26
C GLY A 65 -3.46 11.20 -3.07
N ILE A 66 -3.67 9.88 -3.21
CA ILE A 66 -4.00 9.02 -2.07
C ILE A 66 -2.81 8.92 -1.11
N LEU A 67 -1.60 8.70 -1.65
CA LEU A 67 -0.37 8.59 -0.86
C LEU A 67 0.01 9.91 -0.18
N GLU A 68 -0.18 11.04 -0.87
CA GLU A 68 0.05 12.38 -0.32
C GLU A 68 -0.86 12.67 0.87
N LYS A 69 -2.16 12.38 0.74
CA LYS A 69 -3.13 12.52 1.85
C LYS A 69 -2.74 11.66 3.06
N ALA A 70 -2.28 10.43 2.84
CA ALA A 70 -1.80 9.57 3.91
C ALA A 70 -0.58 10.18 4.63
N LEU A 71 0.38 10.73 3.88
CA LEU A 71 1.55 11.43 4.46
C LEU A 71 1.14 12.67 5.25
N GLU A 72 0.24 13.49 4.73
CA GLU A 72 -0.25 14.68 5.42
C GLU A 72 -0.95 14.31 6.73
N GLN A 73 -1.85 13.31 6.69
CA GLN A 73 -2.52 12.82 7.87
C GLN A 73 -1.53 12.28 8.91
N ALA A 74 -0.55 11.47 8.50
CA ALA A 74 0.47 10.94 9.40
C ALA A 74 1.27 12.05 10.08
N LYS A 75 1.73 13.06 9.30
CA LYS A 75 2.45 14.21 9.84
C LYS A 75 1.63 14.99 10.87
N ASN A 76 0.33 15.14 10.62
CA ASN A 76 -0.56 15.92 11.48
C ASN A 76 -0.97 15.18 12.76
N THR A 77 -1.12 13.85 12.70
CA THR A 77 -1.70 13.05 13.79
C THR A 77 -0.65 12.24 14.56
N HIS A 78 0.40 11.79 13.88
CA HIS A 78 1.45 10.91 14.41
C HIS A 78 2.85 11.37 13.98
N PRO A 79 3.28 12.61 14.31
CA PRO A 79 4.51 13.21 13.80
C PRO A 79 5.80 12.46 14.20
N SER A 80 5.75 11.58 15.20
CA SER A 80 6.87 10.75 15.62
C SER A 80 7.03 9.46 14.81
N VAL A 81 6.04 9.09 13.98
CA VAL A 81 6.10 7.89 13.13
C VAL A 81 6.82 8.24 11.84
N ASN A 82 7.87 7.48 11.51
CA ASN A 82 8.54 7.60 10.23
C ASN A 82 7.70 6.92 9.14
N VAL A 83 7.06 7.73 8.28
CA VAL A 83 6.18 7.25 7.22
C VAL A 83 6.82 7.45 5.84
N THR A 84 6.87 6.38 5.05
CA THR A 84 7.26 6.39 3.64
C THR A 84 6.11 5.94 2.75
N THR A 85 6.15 6.28 1.46
CA THR A 85 5.14 5.87 0.50
C THR A 85 5.76 5.15 -0.69
N ALA A 86 5.00 4.24 -1.28
CA ALA A 86 5.37 3.53 -2.50
C ALA A 86 4.17 3.43 -3.44
N LEU A 87 4.32 3.99 -4.64
CA LEU A 87 3.41 3.70 -5.75
C LEU A 87 3.97 2.52 -6.54
N ARG A 88 3.14 1.51 -6.76
CA ARG A 88 3.44 0.32 -7.58
C ARG A 88 2.47 0.26 -8.75
N GLU A 89 2.85 -0.47 -9.80
CA GLU A 89 2.01 -0.66 -10.99
C GLU A 89 1.86 -2.15 -11.26
N GLY A 90 0.62 -2.63 -11.41
CA GLY A 90 0.35 -4.05 -11.68
C GLY A 90 -0.95 -4.53 -11.04
N ASP A 91 -1.05 -5.85 -10.86
CA ASP A 91 -2.13 -6.45 -10.09
C ASP A 91 -1.94 -6.13 -8.59
N PRO A 92 -2.94 -5.55 -7.90
CA PRO A 92 -2.79 -5.10 -6.51
C PRO A 92 -2.33 -6.20 -5.56
N VAL A 93 -2.84 -7.43 -5.72
CA VAL A 93 -2.50 -8.54 -4.83
C VAL A 93 -1.04 -8.93 -5.01
N THR A 94 -0.63 -9.09 -6.27
CA THR A 94 0.72 -9.47 -6.65
C THR A 94 1.73 -8.43 -6.18
N GLU A 95 1.47 -7.14 -6.44
CA GLU A 95 2.38 -6.05 -6.08
C GLU A 95 2.47 -5.83 -4.57
N ILE A 96 1.37 -5.95 -3.81
CA ILE A 96 1.40 -5.86 -2.35
C ILE A 96 2.21 -7.02 -1.75
N VAL A 97 2.02 -8.25 -2.26
CA VAL A 97 2.79 -9.42 -1.81
C VAL A 97 4.26 -9.28 -2.19
N SER A 98 4.57 -8.78 -3.40
CA SER A 98 5.95 -8.52 -3.82
C SER A 98 6.60 -7.48 -2.92
N ALA A 99 5.93 -6.35 -2.66
CA ALA A 99 6.43 -5.31 -1.75
C ALA A 99 6.67 -5.86 -0.34
N ALA A 100 5.76 -6.70 0.17
CA ALA A 100 5.91 -7.35 1.48
C ALA A 100 7.12 -8.29 1.55
N ASN A 101 7.44 -8.99 0.45
CA ASN A 101 8.57 -9.93 0.39
C ASN A 101 9.91 -9.25 0.07
N GLU A 102 9.90 -8.16 -0.71
CA GLU A 102 11.08 -7.37 -1.06
C GLU A 102 11.55 -6.52 0.12
N GLY A 103 10.61 -6.02 0.92
CA GLY A 103 10.90 -5.26 2.13
C GLY A 103 11.02 -6.17 3.35
N ASN A 104 11.88 -5.79 4.30
CA ASN A 104 11.97 -6.45 5.60
C ASN A 104 10.80 -6.00 6.51
N PHE A 105 9.57 -6.38 6.16
CA PHE A 105 8.35 -6.04 6.91
C PHE A 105 7.96 -7.13 7.90
N ASP A 106 7.60 -6.73 9.12
CA ASP A 106 7.17 -7.63 10.19
C ASP A 106 5.64 -7.80 10.21
N VAL A 107 4.92 -6.79 9.71
CA VAL A 107 3.46 -6.72 9.72
C VAL A 107 2.97 -6.13 8.40
N VAL A 108 1.97 -6.78 7.80
CA VAL A 108 1.22 -6.26 6.64
C VAL A 108 -0.22 -6.00 7.06
N VAL A 109 -0.70 -4.78 6.84
CA VAL A 109 -2.06 -4.34 7.18
C VAL A 109 -2.84 -4.08 5.90
N ILE A 110 -4.05 -4.64 5.82
CA ILE A 110 -4.94 -4.54 4.65
C ILE A 110 -6.40 -4.38 5.09
N GLY A 111 -7.19 -3.63 4.32
CA GLY A 111 -8.61 -3.43 4.60
C GLY A 111 -9.47 -4.66 4.26
N HIS A 112 -10.43 -4.98 5.13
CA HIS A 112 -11.29 -6.17 5.05
C HIS A 112 -12.01 -6.40 3.71
N ARG A 113 -12.34 -5.34 2.94
CA ARG A 113 -13.01 -5.46 1.63
C ARG A 113 -12.10 -5.25 0.42
N GLY A 114 -10.81 -4.95 0.61
CA GLY A 114 -9.82 -5.04 -0.47
C GLY A 114 -9.48 -6.50 -0.83
N LEU A 115 -9.90 -7.45 0.02
CA LEU A 115 -9.68 -8.89 -0.10
C LEU A 115 -10.69 -9.65 -0.98
N GLY A 116 -11.65 -8.98 -1.65
CA GLY A 116 -12.63 -9.68 -2.50
C GLY A 116 -12.01 -10.63 -3.54
N LYS A 117 -10.74 -10.41 -3.91
CA LYS A 117 -9.92 -11.24 -4.81
C LYS A 117 -8.81 -12.06 -4.12
N VAL A 118 -8.60 -11.92 -2.80
CA VAL A 118 -7.39 -12.37 -2.08
C VAL A 118 -7.63 -13.64 -1.23
N LYS A 119 -8.73 -14.35 -1.46
CA LYS A 119 -9.08 -15.56 -0.70
C LYS A 119 -8.11 -16.75 -0.88
N GLY A 120 -7.05 -16.60 -1.68
CA GLY A 120 -6.16 -17.70 -2.10
C GLY A 120 -4.69 -17.63 -1.71
N LEU A 121 -4.18 -16.57 -1.06
CA LEU A 121 -2.72 -16.36 -0.92
C LEU A 121 -2.19 -16.05 0.49
N ILE A 122 -3.03 -16.08 1.54
CA ILE A 122 -2.61 -15.77 2.92
C ILE A 122 -2.30 -17.04 3.75
N LEU A 123 -2.16 -18.22 3.13
CA LEU A 123 -1.73 -19.44 3.82
C LEU A 123 -0.66 -20.18 3.01
N GLY A 124 0.58 -20.11 3.50
CA GLY A 124 1.77 -20.80 3.00
C GLY A 124 2.84 -19.78 2.57
N SER A 125 3.88 -19.50 3.35
CA SER A 125 5.06 -20.39 3.41
C SER A 125 6.04 -20.01 4.56
N ILE A 126 5.58 -19.91 5.82
CA ILE A 126 6.50 -19.80 6.99
C ILE A 126 6.47 -21.07 7.86
N SER A 127 5.69 -22.08 7.47
CA SER A 127 5.59 -23.36 8.20
C SER A 127 6.11 -24.58 7.43
N GLU A 128 6.94 -24.40 6.40
CA GLU A 128 7.55 -25.55 5.69
C GLU A 128 9.07 -25.46 5.52
N LYS A 129 9.77 -24.63 6.32
CA LYS A 129 11.23 -24.64 6.32
C LYS A 129 11.90 -24.16 7.60
N VAL A 130 11.38 -24.56 8.76
CA VAL A 130 12.14 -24.91 9.99
C VAL A 130 11.27 -25.66 10.97
#